data_AF-A0A2Z6QRV4-F1
#
_entry.id   AF-A0A2Z6QRV4-F1
#
_cell.length_a   1.000
_cell.length_b   1.000
_cell.length_c   1.000
_cell.angle_alpha   90.00
_cell.angle_beta   90.00
_cell.angle_gamma   90.00
#
_symmetry.space_group_name_H-M   'P 1'
#
loop_
_entity.id
_entity.type
_entity.pdbx_description
1 polymer ?
#
loop_
_entity_poly.entity_id
_entity_poly.type
_entity_poly.pdbx_seq_one_letter_code
_entity_poly.pdbx_strand_id
1 'polypeptide(L)'
;MVLELMLTNKKKAFEFHQQSANLGHRISQYNLGIMYENGIVVDKDYDKAFELYNMTANSGSSSAQHNLAVMYEFGKGIQRDINQVIY
;
A
#
# COMPACT_ATOMS: atom_id res chain seq x y z
N MET A 1 19.05 -19.28 9.62
CA MET A 1 18.22 -19.22 10.84
C MET A 1 17.58 -17.86 11.11
N VAL A 2 18.30 -16.79 11.49
CA VAL A 2 17.65 -15.50 11.86
C VAL A 2 16.95 -14.82 10.66
N LEU A 3 17.57 -14.81 9.48
CA LEU A 3 16.99 -14.25 8.26
C LEU A 3 15.71 -14.98 7.81
N GLU A 4 15.69 -16.31 7.91
CA GLU A 4 14.53 -17.14 7.55
C GLU A 4 13.35 -16.89 8.51
N LEU A 5 13.62 -16.70 9.80
CA LEU A 5 12.59 -16.37 10.78
C LEU A 5 11.97 -14.99 10.50
N MET A 6 12.79 -13.98 10.17
CA MET A 6 12.29 -12.66 9.79
C MET A 6 11.43 -12.72 8.52
N LEU A 7 11.87 -13.48 7.51
CA LEU A 7 11.11 -13.65 6.27
C LEU A 7 9.77 -14.35 6.53
N THR A 8 9.78 -15.39 7.37
CA THR A 8 8.57 -16.12 7.80
C THR A 8 7.58 -15.20 8.51
N ASN A 9 8.06 -14.35 9.43
CA ASN A 9 7.20 -13.40 10.15
C ASN A 9 6.61 -12.34 9.20
N LYS A 10 7.41 -11.81 8.26
CA LYS A 10 6.91 -10.86 7.26
C LYS A 10 5.87 -11.49 6.33
N LYS A 11 6.01 -12.77 5.96
CA LYS A 11 5.01 -13.49 5.18
C LYS A 11 3.69 -13.65 5.93
N LYS A 12 3.73 -14.02 7.21
CA LYS A 12 2.52 -14.07 8.05
C LYS A 12 1.87 -12.70 8.22
N ALA A 13 2.67 -11.65 8.38
CA ALA A 13 2.16 -10.28 8.46
C ALA A 13 1.48 -9.85 7.15
N PHE A 14 2.06 -10.21 5.99
CA PHE A 14 1.46 -9.98 4.68
C PHE A 14 0.09 -10.66 4.58
N GLU A 15 0.01 -11.96 4.88
CA GLU A 15 -1.23 -12.73 4.83
C GLU A 15 -2.32 -12.15 5.75
N PHE A 16 -1.94 -11.75 6.96
CA PHE A 16 -2.86 -11.13 7.92
C PHE A 16 -3.36 -9.77 7.43
N HIS A 17 -2.46 -8.91 6.95
CA HIS A 17 -2.85 -7.62 6.39
C HIS A 17 -3.71 -7.78 5.14
N GLN A 18 -3.43 -8.74 4.27
CA GLN A 18 -4.26 -9.02 3.10
C GLN A 18 -5.69 -9.42 3.48
N GLN A 19 -5.85 -10.36 4.43
CA GLN A 19 -7.18 -10.77 4.90
C GLN A 19 -7.94 -9.61 5.57
N SER A 20 -7.26 -8.88 6.44
CA SER A 20 -7.86 -7.76 7.18
C SER A 20 -8.18 -6.57 6.27
N ALA A 21 -7.34 -6.28 5.27
CA ALA A 21 -7.60 -5.25 4.27
C ALA A 21 -8.83 -5.57 3.41
N ASN A 22 -9.04 -6.84 3.05
CA ASN A 22 -10.23 -7.30 2.32
C ASN A 22 -11.53 -7.11 3.14
N LEU A 23 -11.42 -7.05 4.47
CA LEU A 23 -12.54 -6.73 5.38
C LEU A 23 -12.70 -5.22 5.63
N GLY A 24 -11.93 -4.37 4.95
CA GLY A 24 -12.02 -2.91 5.08
C GLY A 24 -11.26 -2.32 6.27
N HIS A 25 -10.37 -3.09 6.92
CA HIS A 25 -9.56 -2.54 8.00
C HIS A 25 -8.47 -1.61 7.46
N ARG A 26 -8.64 -0.32 7.73
CA ARG A 26 -7.79 0.77 7.22
C ARG A 26 -6.31 0.63 7.55
N ILE A 27 -5.97 0.22 8.78
CA ILE A 27 -4.56 0.03 9.18
C ILE A 27 -3.93 -1.08 8.33
N SER A 28 -4.67 -2.15 8.07
CA SER A 28 -4.21 -3.25 7.24
C SER A 28 -4.12 -2.86 5.77
N GLN A 29 -5.05 -2.07 5.24
CA GLN A 29 -4.96 -1.51 3.89
C GLN A 29 -3.70 -0.64 3.74
N TYR A 30 -3.45 0.27 4.67
CA TYR A 30 -2.25 1.11 4.68
C TYR A 30 -0.96 0.28 4.74
N ASN A 31 -0.86 -0.67 5.67
CA ASN A 31 0.33 -1.50 5.81
C ASN A 31 0.55 -2.40 4.58
N LEU A 32 -0.53 -2.95 4.01
CA LEU A 32 -0.44 -3.73 2.78
C LEU A 32 0.05 -2.86 1.61
N GLY A 33 -0.37 -1.59 1.54
CA GLY A 33 0.15 -0.61 0.59
C GLY A 33 1.67 -0.42 0.72
N ILE A 34 2.18 -0.25 1.95
CA ILE A 34 3.62 -0.15 2.22
C ILE A 34 4.36 -1.41 1.75
N MET A 35 3.77 -2.59 1.93
CA MET A 35 4.39 -3.85 1.53
C MET A 35 4.52 -3.97 0.02
N TYR A 36 3.49 -3.60 -0.75
CA TYR A 36 3.57 -3.56 -2.22
C TYR A 36 4.50 -2.46 -2.73
N GLU A 37 4.51 -1.28 -2.11
CA GLU A 37 5.40 -0.17 -2.51
C GLU A 37 6.88 -0.56 -2.37
N ASN A 38 7.22 -1.27 -1.29
CA ASN A 38 8.60 -1.63 -0.95
C ASN A 38 9.01 -3.02 -1.41
N GLY A 39 8.08 -3.85 -1.90
CA GLY A 39 8.33 -5.23 -2.29
C GLY A 39 8.68 -6.12 -1.11
N ILE A 40 7.96 -5.95 0.01
CA ILE A 40 8.17 -6.72 1.22
C ILE A 40 7.42 -8.04 1.05
N VAL A 41 8.17 -9.14 0.86
CA VAL A 41 7.68 -10.52 0.65
C VAL A 41 6.78 -10.75 -0.56
N VAL A 42 6.53 -9.70 -1.35
CA VAL A 42 5.86 -9.70 -2.64
C VAL A 42 6.64 -8.82 -3.61
N ASP A 43 6.39 -8.96 -4.90
CA ASP A 43 6.98 -8.05 -5.89
C ASP A 43 6.49 -6.62 -5.68
N LYS A 44 7.35 -5.66 -6.01
CA LYS A 44 6.99 -4.25 -5.98
C LYS A 44 5.86 -3.99 -6.98
N ASP A 45 4.78 -3.40 -6.48
CA ASP A 45 3.59 -3.11 -7.26
C ASP A 45 3.03 -1.76 -6.83
N TYR A 46 3.41 -0.71 -7.57
CA TYR A 46 2.98 0.64 -7.22
C TYR A 46 1.49 0.86 -7.51
N ASP A 47 0.89 0.16 -8.47
CA ASP A 47 -0.54 0.33 -8.77
C ASP A 47 -1.38 -0.22 -7.62
N LYS A 48 -1.05 -1.43 -7.11
CA LYS A 48 -1.70 -1.96 -5.91
C LYS A 48 -1.48 -1.10 -4.67
N ALA A 49 -0.27 -0.57 -4.49
CA ALA A 49 0.01 0.34 -3.37
C ALA A 49 -0.86 1.60 -3.45
N PHE A 50 -0.99 2.19 -4.64
CA PHE A 50 -1.82 3.35 -4.90
C PHE A 50 -3.29 3.07 -4.54
N GLU A 51 -3.86 1.98 -5.03
CA GLU A 51 -5.24 1.59 -4.73
C GLU A 51 -5.50 1.48 -3.22
N LEU A 52 -4.61 0.81 -2.49
CA LEU A 52 -4.73 0.61 -1.05
C LEU A 52 -4.61 1.91 -0.25
N TYR A 53 -3.69 2.80 -0.64
CA TYR A 53 -3.59 4.12 -0.05
C TYR A 53 -4.81 4.98 -0.39
N ASN A 54 -5.33 4.91 -1.61
CA ASN A 54 -6.53 5.64 -2.02
C ASN A 54 -7.76 5.23 -1.21
N MET A 55 -8.00 3.92 -1.03
CA MET A 55 -9.05 3.40 -0.16
C MET A 55 -8.93 3.94 1.27
N THR A 56 -7.70 4.00 1.80
CA THR A 56 -7.44 4.43 3.17
C THR A 56 -7.55 5.95 3.35
N ALA A 57 -7.09 6.73 2.36
CA ALA A 57 -7.12 8.18 2.33
C ALA A 57 -8.55 8.74 2.29
N ASN A 58 -9.44 8.09 1.54
CA ASN A 58 -10.87 8.44 1.46
C ASN A 58 -11.60 8.32 2.81
N SER A 59 -11.01 7.61 3.78
CA SER A 59 -11.51 7.51 5.15
C SER A 59 -10.86 8.52 6.12
N GLY A 60 -10.12 9.51 5.63
CA GLY A 60 -9.50 10.57 6.43
C GLY A 60 -8.13 10.23 7.03
N SER A 61 -7.44 9.20 6.55
CA SER A 61 -6.08 8.89 7.01
C SER A 61 -5.06 9.86 6.42
N SER A 62 -4.49 10.72 7.26
CA SER A 62 -3.44 11.68 6.87
C SER A 62 -2.17 11.01 6.35
N SER A 63 -1.79 9.85 6.91
CA SER A 63 -0.65 9.06 6.45
C SER A 63 -0.86 8.50 5.05
N ALA A 64 -2.06 7.99 4.75
CA ALA A 64 -2.37 7.52 3.40
C ALA A 64 -2.43 8.68 2.38
N GLN A 65 -3.00 9.82 2.78
CA GLN A 65 -2.99 11.04 1.95
C GLN A 65 -1.56 11.52 1.65
N HIS A 66 -0.68 11.50 2.64
CA HIS A 66 0.73 11.85 2.45
C HIS A 66 1.42 10.89 1.46
N ASN A 67 1.24 9.57 1.63
CA ASN A 67 1.86 8.60 0.71
C ASN A 67 1.32 8.73 -0.72
N LEU A 68 0.03 9.02 -0.90
CA LEU A 68 -0.51 9.35 -2.23
C LEU A 68 0.14 10.59 -2.83
N ALA A 69 0.30 11.67 -2.05
CA ALA A 69 0.95 12.88 -2.53
C ALA A 69 2.40 12.59 -2.98
N VAL A 70 3.14 11.79 -2.21
CA VAL A 70 4.48 11.31 -2.59
C VAL A 70 4.43 10.48 -3.88
N MET A 71 3.45 9.58 -4.02
CA MET A 71 3.29 8.79 -5.25
C MET A 71 2.98 9.66 -6.48
N TYR A 72 2.15 10.70 -6.33
CA TYR A 72 1.91 11.69 -7.37
C TYR A 72 3.17 12.48 -7.74
N GLU A 73 3.94 12.94 -6.75
CA GLU A 73 5.17 13.70 -6.95
C GLU A 73 6.20 12.90 -7.77
N PHE A 74 6.36 11.61 -7.46
CA PHE A 74 7.33 10.74 -8.12
C PHE A 74 6.75 9.94 -9.30
N GLY A 75 5.47 10.13 -9.65
CA GLY A 75 4.80 9.41 -10.75
C GLY A 75 4.75 7.89 -10.56
N LYS A 76 4.61 7.41 -9.32
CA LYS A 76 4.53 5.99 -8.98
C LYS A 76 3.07 5.53 -8.91
N GLY A 77 2.77 4.37 -9.49
CA GLY A 77 1.45 3.72 -9.34
C GLY A 77 0.30 4.43 -10.06
N ILE A 78 0.68 5.35 -10.94
CA ILE A 78 -0.22 6.15 -11.75
C ILE A 78 0.25 5.89 -13.18
N GLN A 79 -0.39 4.96 -13.89
CA GLN A 79 -0.52 5.19 -15.33
C GLN A 79 -1.12 6.58 -15.44
N ARG A 80 -0.36 7.54 -15.98
CA ARG A 80 -0.80 8.93 -16.18
C ARG A 80 -2.06 8.94 -17.04
N ASP A 81 -3.22 8.68 -16.45
CA ASP A 81 -4.47 9.16 -16.99
C ASP A 81 -4.64 10.55 -16.40
N ILE A 82 -4.03 11.50 -17.10
CA ILE A 82 -3.96 12.95 -16.86
C ILE A 82 -5.34 13.63 -16.65
N ASN A 83 -6.42 12.85 -16.64
CA ASN A 83 -7.80 13.28 -16.51
C ASN A 83 -8.35 13.23 -15.07
N GLN A 84 -7.64 12.67 -14.09
CA GLN A 84 -8.11 12.60 -12.70
C GLN A 84 -7.59 13.71 -11.76
N VAL A 85 -6.91 14.73 -12.29
CA VAL A 85 -6.71 15.97 -11.53
C VAL A 85 -7.94 16.84 -11.71
N ILE A 86 -8.97 16.61 -10.90
CA ILE A 86 -10.12 17.52 -10.81
C ILE A 86 -9.68 18.71 -9.94
N TYR A 87 -9.88 19.91 -10.51
CA TYR A 87 -9.58 21.24 -9.97
C TYR A 87 -10.33 21.58 -8.68
#